data_AF-A0ABD6W8F5-F1
#
_entry.id   AF-A0ABD6W8F5-F1
#
_cell.length_a   1.000
_cell.length_b   1.000
_cell.length_c   1.000
_cell.angle_alpha   90.00
_cell.angle_beta   90.00
_cell.angle_gamma   90.00
#
_symmetry.space_group_name_H-M   'P 1'
#
loop_
_entity.id
_entity.type
_entity.pdbx_description
1 polymer ?
#
loop_
_entity_poly.entity_id
_entity_poly.type
_entity_poly.pdbx_seq_one_letter_code
_entity_poly.pdbx_strand_id
1 'polypeptide(L)'
;MLSLFLSAAGQVALVAVLLGAGLPVLFAVGVRSFAVASGAGAVGAGALAAGALAAGAPPARRSGLPAPLLRGIGALCFALVVGSVVIGLSVIIATGLGQSVSFEHMIPTFAPKG
;
A
#
# COMPACT_ATOMS: atom_id res chain seq x y z
N MET A 1 7.51 -35.65 -14.89
CA MET A 1 6.31 -34.83 -15.20
C MET A 1 5.71 -34.21 -13.95
N LEU A 2 5.28 -34.99 -12.95
CA LEU A 2 4.69 -34.46 -11.70
C LEU A 2 5.56 -33.44 -10.95
N SER A 3 6.88 -33.66 -10.86
CA SER A 3 7.80 -32.73 -10.18
C SER A 3 7.84 -31.33 -10.84
N LEU A 4 7.81 -31.26 -12.18
CA LEU A 4 7.78 -30.00 -12.92
C LEU A 4 6.43 -29.28 -12.72
N PHE A 5 5.33 -30.04 -12.67
CA PHE A 5 4.01 -29.51 -12.38
C PHE A 5 3.93 -28.93 -10.96
N LEU A 6 4.40 -29.64 -9.94
CA LEU A 6 4.43 -29.14 -8.56
C LEU A 6 5.31 -27.88 -8.43
N SER A 7 6.43 -27.83 -9.16
CA SER A 7 7.31 -26.66 -9.17
C SER A 7 6.62 -25.43 -9.78
N ALA A 8 6.03 -25.58 -10.97
CA ALA A 8 5.29 -24.50 -11.62
C ALA A 8 4.07 -24.06 -10.81
N ALA A 9 3.28 -25.01 -10.30
CA ALA A 9 2.12 -24.74 -9.45
C ALA A 9 2.53 -24.04 -8.15
N GLY A 10 3.63 -24.46 -7.51
CA GLY A 10 4.19 -23.81 -6.33
C GLY A 10 4.62 -22.38 -6.58
N GLN A 11 5.21 -22.12 -7.75
CA GLN A 11 5.63 -20.77 -8.15
C GLN A 11 4.43 -19.84 -8.36
N VAL A 12 3.40 -20.32 -9.06
CA VAL A 12 2.14 -19.57 -9.24
C VAL A 12 1.44 -19.34 -7.90
N ALA A 13 1.37 -20.36 -7.04
CA ALA A 13 0.76 -20.25 -5.72
C ALA A 13 1.49 -19.21 -4.85
N LEU A 14 2.83 -19.19 -4.87
CA LEU A 14 3.62 -18.17 -4.17
C LEU A 14 3.33 -16.77 -4.69
N VAL A 15 3.33 -16.58 -6.01
CA VAL A 15 3.01 -15.28 -6.61
C VAL A 15 1.57 -14.86 -6.27
N ALA A 16 0.62 -15.80 -6.33
CA ALA A 16 -0.79 -15.54 -6.00
C ALA A 16 -0.99 -15.19 -4.52
N VAL A 17 -0.24 -15.81 -3.60
CA VAL A 17 -0.29 -15.46 -2.17
C VAL A 17 0.34 -14.09 -1.93
N LEU A 18 1.52 -13.83 -2.50
CA LEU A 18 2.23 -12.57 -2.30
C LEU A 18 1.47 -11.38 -2.91
N LEU A 19 1.04 -11.48 -4.16
CA LEU A 19 0.33 -10.40 -4.85
C LEU A 19 -1.16 -10.38 -4.49
N GLY A 20 -1.80 -11.54 -4.40
CA GLY A 20 -3.25 -11.63 -4.15
C GLY A 20 -3.62 -11.39 -2.69
N ALA A 21 -2.92 -12.02 -1.74
CA ALA A 21 -3.22 -11.86 -0.30
C ALA A 21 -2.33 -10.81 0.39
N GLY A 22 -1.08 -10.62 -0.07
CA GLY A 22 -0.15 -9.65 0.53
C GLY A 22 -0.61 -8.19 0.37
N LEU A 23 -1.13 -7.80 -0.80
CA LEU A 23 -1.65 -6.45 -1.03
C LEU A 23 -2.84 -6.09 -0.11
N PRO A 24 -3.88 -6.94 0.01
CA PRO A 24 -4.97 -6.73 0.97
C PRO A 24 -4.50 -6.63 2.42
N VAL A 25 -3.47 -7.40 2.81
CA VAL A 25 -2.90 -7.34 4.16
C VAL A 25 -2.22 -5.98 4.40
N LEU A 26 -1.43 -5.47 3.45
CA LEU A 26 -0.82 -4.14 3.54
C LEU A 26 -1.88 -3.04 3.66
N PHE A 27 -2.96 -3.14 2.88
CA PHE A 27 -4.08 -2.21 2.97
C PHE A 27 -4.76 -2.26 4.33
N ALA A 28 -5.05 -3.46 4.87
CA ALA A 28 -5.66 -3.64 6.17
C ALA A 28 -4.78 -3.09 7.31
N VAL A 29 -3.46 -3.25 7.22
CA VAL A 29 -2.49 -2.68 8.17
C VAL A 29 -2.54 -1.15 8.12
N GLY A 30 -2.61 -0.55 6.93
CA GLY A 30 -2.73 0.90 6.76
C GLY A 30 -4.04 1.47 7.32
N VAL A 31 -5.18 0.84 7.05
CA VAL A 31 -6.48 1.25 7.62
C VAL A 31 -6.46 1.14 9.15
N ARG A 32 -5.85 0.08 9.69
CA ARG A 32 -5.69 -0.11 11.14
C ARG A 32 -4.78 0.94 11.77
N SER A 33 -3.67 1.30 11.13
CA SER A 33 -2.76 2.34 11.66
C SER A 33 -3.44 3.71 11.65
N PHE A 34 -4.23 4.04 10.63
CA PHE A 34 -5.04 5.26 10.62
C PHE A 34 -6.14 5.26 11.68
N ALA A 35 -6.84 4.14 11.88
CA ALA A 35 -7.88 4.00 12.91
C ALA A 35 -7.33 4.15 14.34
N VAL A 36 -6.14 3.60 14.61
CA VAL A 36 -5.46 3.77 15.90
C VAL A 36 -4.95 5.21 16.06
N ALA A 37 -4.51 5.86 14.98
CA ALA A 37 -4.07 7.26 15.00
C ALA A 37 -5.23 8.27 15.15
N SER A 38 -6.43 7.96 14.66
CA SER A 38 -7.62 8.80 14.82
C SER A 38 -8.22 8.70 16.22
N GLY A 39 -8.10 7.54 16.87
CA GLY A 39 -8.39 7.38 18.30
C GLY A 39 -7.40 8.09 19.24
N ALA A 40 -6.20 8.43 18.75
CA ALA A 40 -5.14 9.12 19.50
C ALA A 40 -5.18 10.66 19.39
N GLY A 41 -6.27 11.23 18.87
CA GLY A 41 -6.45 12.68 18.79
C GLY A 41 -6.06 13.26 17.43
N ALA A 42 -7.06 13.88 16.80
CA ALA A 42 -6.98 14.58 15.53
C ALA A 42 -6.23 15.92 15.64
N VAL A 43 -4.90 15.88 15.84
CA VAL A 43 -4.07 17.07 15.68
C VAL A 43 -2.83 16.69 14.88
N GLY A 44 -2.88 16.88 13.56
CA GLY A 44 -1.72 16.85 12.69
C GLY A 44 -1.58 18.22 12.05
N ALA A 45 -0.44 18.87 12.28
CA ALA A 45 0.22 19.96 11.53
C ALA A 45 -0.57 21.19 11.02
N GLY A 46 -1.88 21.12 10.73
CA GLY A 46 -2.73 22.25 10.34
C GLY A 46 -3.49 22.89 11.50
N ALA A 47 -3.35 22.38 12.73
CA ALA A 47 -4.06 22.84 13.92
C ALA A 47 -3.22 23.71 14.87
N LEU A 48 -2.01 24.11 14.47
CA LEU A 48 -1.16 25.02 15.24
C LEU A 48 -1.76 26.43 15.41
N ALA A 49 -2.89 26.74 14.74
CA ALA A 49 -3.53 28.06 14.81
C ALA A 49 -4.92 28.11 15.50
N ALA A 50 -5.56 26.98 15.85
CA ALA A 50 -6.99 27.03 16.24
C ALA A 50 -7.43 26.14 17.43
N GLY A 51 -6.57 25.29 17.98
CA GLY A 51 -7.03 24.15 18.79
C GLY A 51 -6.79 24.20 20.31
N ALA A 52 -6.43 25.33 20.90
CA ALA A 52 -6.02 25.39 22.31
C ALA A 52 -7.17 25.33 23.35
N LEU A 53 -8.44 25.16 22.94
CA LEU A 53 -9.61 25.34 23.83
C LEU A 53 -10.46 24.09 24.13
N ALA A 54 -10.16 22.91 23.60
CA ALA A 54 -11.01 21.73 23.82
C ALA A 54 -10.36 20.71 24.77
N ALA A 55 -10.57 20.95 26.07
CA ALA A 55 -10.16 20.11 27.18
C ALA A 55 -10.98 18.80 27.29
N GLY A 56 -10.33 17.73 27.80
CA GLY A 56 -10.99 16.75 28.68
C GLY A 56 -11.36 15.38 28.11
N ALA A 57 -10.38 14.54 27.77
CA ALA A 57 -10.61 13.11 27.52
C ALA A 57 -9.65 12.20 28.33
N PRO A 58 -10.14 11.11 28.95
CA PRO A 58 -9.35 10.24 29.85
C PRO A 58 -8.26 9.43 29.11
N PRO A 59 -7.17 9.02 29.80
CA PRO A 59 -5.99 8.42 29.16
C PRO A 59 -6.29 7.01 28.65
N ALA A 60 -6.65 6.90 27.37
CA ALA A 60 -6.71 5.63 26.66
C ALA A 60 -5.31 5.00 26.59
N ARG A 61 -5.24 3.69 26.83
CA ARG A 61 -4.02 2.88 26.97
C ARG A 61 -2.92 3.26 25.97
N ARG A 62 -1.71 3.40 26.51
CA ARG A 62 -0.44 3.63 25.81
C ARG A 62 -0.18 2.54 24.76
N SER A 63 -0.51 2.81 23.51
CA SER A 63 0.33 2.36 22.41
C SER A 63 1.49 3.35 22.35
N GLY A 64 2.71 2.92 22.70
CA GLY A 64 3.87 3.80 22.85
C GLY A 64 4.41 4.42 21.55
N LEU A 65 3.68 4.29 20.44
CA LEU A 65 4.08 4.82 19.14
C LEU A 65 3.46 6.21 18.92
N PRO A 66 4.25 7.23 18.55
CA PRO A 66 3.74 8.58 18.35
C PRO A 66 2.72 8.62 17.19
N ALA A 67 1.61 9.33 17.38
CA ALA A 67 0.54 9.50 16.39
C ALA A 67 1.01 9.89 14.96
N PRO A 68 2.02 10.78 14.75
CA PRO A 68 2.53 11.06 13.40
C PRO A 68 3.17 9.84 12.73
N LEU A 69 3.82 8.96 13.50
CA LEU A 69 4.46 7.76 12.97
C LEU A 69 3.43 6.75 12.46
N LEU A 70 2.32 6.53 13.18
CA LEU A 70 1.24 5.65 12.71
C LEU A 70 0.58 6.16 11.42
N ARG A 71 0.39 7.48 11.30
CA ARG A 71 -0.10 8.11 10.06
C ARG A 71 0.88 7.91 8.91
N GLY A 72 2.17 8.06 9.16
CA GLY A 72 3.23 7.80 8.18
C GLY A 72 3.24 6.36 7.68
N ILE A 73 3.12 5.38 8.60
CA ILE A 73 3.02 3.96 8.25
C ILE A 73 1.76 3.69 7.40
N GLY A 74 0.62 4.28 7.78
CA GLY A 74 -0.61 4.16 6.99
C GLY A 74 -0.49 4.71 5.57
N ALA A 75 0.10 5.91 5.44
CA ALA A 75 0.32 6.54 4.14
C ALA A 75 1.28 5.73 3.27
N LEU A 76 2.36 5.20 3.86
CA LEU A 76 3.32 4.34 3.16
C LEU A 76 2.66 3.04 2.66
N CYS A 77 1.89 2.35 3.51
CA CYS A 77 1.16 1.15 3.11
C CYS A 77 0.19 1.43 1.96
N PHE A 78 -0.55 2.54 2.02
CA PHE A 78 -1.48 2.93 0.97
C PHE A 78 -0.74 3.26 -0.35
N ALA A 79 0.37 4.00 -0.28
CA ALA A 79 1.18 4.32 -1.45
C ALA A 79 1.73 3.07 -2.14
N LEU A 80 2.21 2.08 -1.37
CA LEU A 80 2.69 0.80 -1.91
C LEU A 80 1.57 0.02 -2.62
N VAL A 81 0.36 0.01 -2.05
CA VAL A 81 -0.81 -0.65 -2.66
C VAL A 81 -1.17 0.01 -3.98
N VAL A 82 -1.32 1.34 -3.98
CA VAL A 82 -1.66 2.11 -5.18
C VAL A 82 -0.60 1.93 -6.26
N GLY A 83 0.69 2.05 -5.91
CA GLY A 83 1.80 1.87 -6.86
C GLY A 83 1.80 0.48 -7.49
N SER A 84 1.58 -0.57 -6.69
CA SER A 84 1.50 -1.94 -7.20
C SER A 84 0.34 -2.15 -8.16
N VAL A 85 -0.84 -1.59 -7.85
CA VAL A 85 -2.03 -1.66 -8.72
C VAL A 85 -1.78 -0.93 -10.04
N VAL A 86 -1.20 0.27 -10.00
CA VAL A 86 -0.88 1.05 -11.22
C VAL A 86 0.11 0.31 -12.11
N ILE A 87 1.17 -0.26 -11.53
CA ILE A 87 2.16 -1.04 -12.27
C ILE A 87 1.50 -2.28 -12.91
N GLY A 88 0.72 -3.04 -12.12
CA GLY A 88 0.02 -4.23 -12.63
C GLY A 88 -0.94 -3.90 -13.78
N LEU A 89 -1.76 -2.85 -13.62
CA LEU A 89 -2.66 -2.39 -14.68
C LEU A 89 -1.90 -1.96 -15.92
N SER A 90 -0.79 -1.23 -15.77
CA SER A 90 0.00 -0.77 -16.92
C SER A 90 0.52 -1.93 -17.79
N VAL A 91 0.96 -3.03 -17.17
CA VAL A 91 1.42 -4.24 -17.88
C VAL A 91 0.27 -4.96 -18.58
N ILE A 92 -0.88 -5.11 -17.91
CA ILE A 92 -2.07 -5.74 -18.50
C ILE A 92 -2.56 -4.94 -19.72
N ILE A 93 -2.62 -3.61 -19.60
CA ILE A 93 -3.07 -2.73 -20.69
C ILE A 93 -2.07 -2.75 -21.86
N ALA A 94 -0.77 -2.66 -21.59
CA ALA A 94 0.25 -2.68 -22.63
C ALA A 94 0.24 -3.97 -23.46
N THR A 95 0.11 -5.12 -22.77
CA THR A 95 0.05 -6.43 -23.44
C THR A 95 -1.22 -6.58 -24.29
N GLY A 96 -2.36 -6.05 -23.84
CA GLY A 96 -3.61 -6.02 -24.61
C GLY A 96 -3.58 -5.14 -25.88
N LEU A 97 -2.75 -4.08 -25.89
CA LEU A 97 -2.59 -3.17 -27.03
C LEU A 97 -1.47 -3.59 -28.01
N GLY A 98 -0.81 -4.72 -27.78
CA GLY A 98 0.31 -5.18 -28.59
C GLY A 98 1.64 -4.42 -28.37
N GLN A 99 1.66 -3.41 -27.52
CA GLN A 99 2.85 -2.60 -27.17
C GLN A 99 3.70 -3.30 -26.08
N SER A 100 4.94 -2.87 -25.85
CA SER A 100 5.76 -3.29 -24.70
C SER A 100 5.85 -2.16 -23.66
N VAL A 101 5.96 -2.52 -22.37
CA VAL A 101 6.24 -1.54 -21.30
C VAL A 101 7.76 -1.40 -21.21
N SER A 102 8.28 -0.24 -21.58
CA SER A 102 9.68 0.09 -21.34
C SER A 102 9.83 0.78 -19.98
N PHE A 103 10.75 0.28 -19.16
CA PHE A 103 11.07 0.80 -17.84
C PHE A 103 12.31 1.72 -17.83
N GLU A 104 12.81 2.12 -19.00
CA GLU A 104 14.03 2.95 -19.17
C GLU A 104 14.01 4.26 -18.36
N HIS A 105 12.83 4.82 -18.06
CA HIS A 105 12.71 6.15 -17.43
C HIS A 105 11.97 6.17 -16.08
N MET A 106 11.96 5.08 -15.31
CA MET A 106 11.32 5.00 -13.96
C MET A 106 9.78 5.17 -13.95
N ILE A 107 9.19 5.65 -15.05
CA ILE A 107 7.76 5.77 -15.31
C ILE A 107 7.44 4.86 -16.50
N PRO A 108 6.44 3.97 -16.41
CA PRO A 108 6.10 3.06 -17.50
C PRO A 108 5.63 3.84 -18.72
N THR A 109 6.40 3.76 -19.81
CA THR A 109 6.04 4.34 -21.11
C THR A 109 5.81 3.24 -22.13
N PHE A 110 4.73 3.36 -22.91
CA PHE A 110 4.40 2.43 -23.98
C PHE A 110 5.37 2.59 -25.14
N ALA A 111 6.01 1.50 -25.56
CA ALA A 111 6.85 1.45 -26.75
C ALA A 111 6.25 0.49 -27.80
N PRO A 112 6.31 0.83 -29.10
CA PRO A 112 5.98 -0.11 -30.16
C PRO A 112 6.93 -1.31 -30.16
N LYS A 113 6.40 -2.53 -30.34
CA LYS A 113 7.22 -3.70 -30.65
C LYS A 113 7.67 -3.58 -32.10
N GLY A 114 8.97 -3.32 -32.31
CA GLY A 114 9.65 -3.58 -33.57
C GLY A 114 9.94 -5.07 -33.72
#